data_AF-A0A329X5R9-F1
#
_entry.id   AF-A0A329X5R9-F1
#
_cell.length_a   1.000
_cell.length_b   1.000
_cell.length_c   1.000
_cell.angle_alpha   90.00
_cell.angle_beta   90.00
_cell.angle_gamma   90.00
#
_symmetry.space_group_name_H-M   'P 1'
#
loop_
_entity.id
_entity.type
_entity.pdbx_description
1 polymer ?
#
loop_
_entity_poly.entity_id
_entity_poly.type
_entity_poly.pdbx_seq_one_letter_code
_entity_poly.pdbx_strand_id
1 'polypeptide(L)'
;MSSTFKAGKYETVITQEPVTLFRKFGGVNDQAKLDGGYATTTQNAGRNETAVYKNWSTTRFEAEIEVPKNTKLNIGSVGEQPPLSNNPKYMGGADQILLPRNYPMDWIKSIRDGKTGNVYTYEEFKKTFPDQITNKGK
;
A
#
# COMPACT_ATOMS: atom_id res chain seq x y z
N MET A 1 26.21 23.20 -0.62
CA MET A 1 25.33 22.34 -1.45
C MET A 1 24.62 21.39 -0.50
N SER A 2 23.33 21.61 -0.24
CA SER A 2 22.57 20.88 0.79
C SER A 2 21.28 20.35 0.18
N SER A 3 21.19 19.03 0.05
CA SER A 3 19.93 18.34 -0.23
C SER A 3 20.02 16.86 0.11
N THR A 4 20.54 16.53 1.30
CA THR A 4 20.23 15.27 1.98
C THR A 4 18.91 15.43 2.73
N PHE A 5 17.78 15.35 2.01
CA PHE A 5 16.45 15.37 2.63
C PHE A 5 15.54 14.26 2.05
N LYS A 6 15.93 12.99 2.26
CA LYS A 6 15.03 11.80 2.21
C LYS A 6 14.47 11.51 3.62
N ALA A 7 13.91 12.51 4.29
CA ALA A 7 13.49 12.41 5.69
C ALA A 7 11.98 12.57 5.85
N GLY A 8 11.21 11.50 5.61
CA GLY A 8 10.00 11.16 6.37
C GLY A 8 8.89 12.21 6.56
N LYS A 9 8.83 13.27 5.75
CA LYS A 9 7.74 14.25 5.79
C LYS A 9 6.60 13.72 4.93
N TYR A 10 5.49 13.43 5.58
CA TYR A 10 4.23 13.29 4.89
C TYR A 10 3.62 14.67 4.74
N GLU A 11 3.25 15.02 3.52
CA GLU A 11 2.42 16.17 3.24
C GLU A 11 0.96 15.74 3.29
N THR A 12 0.19 16.47 4.09
CA THR A 12 -1.25 16.27 4.14
C THR A 12 -1.89 17.02 2.98
N VAL A 13 -2.57 16.29 2.10
CA VAL A 13 -3.29 16.85 0.96
C VAL A 13 -4.78 16.51 1.04
N ILE A 14 -5.58 17.25 0.28
CA ILE A 14 -7.00 16.95 0.06
C ILE A 14 -7.16 16.63 -1.42
N THR A 15 -7.80 15.50 -1.73
CA THR A 15 -8.07 15.11 -3.12
C THR A 15 -9.08 16.07 -3.75
N GLN A 16 -8.77 16.63 -4.92
CA GLN A 16 -9.69 17.54 -5.63
C GLN A 16 -10.65 16.78 -6.56
N GLU A 17 -10.26 15.57 -6.94
CA GLU A 17 -10.98 14.61 -7.78
C GLU A 17 -10.78 13.20 -7.22
N PRO A 18 -11.55 12.18 -7.65
CA PRO A 18 -11.28 10.80 -7.29
C PRO A 18 -9.87 10.37 -7.71
N VAL A 19 -9.17 9.64 -6.83
CA VAL A 19 -7.80 9.17 -7.08
C VAL A 19 -7.74 7.66 -6.98
N THR A 20 -7.16 7.02 -7.99
CA THR A 20 -6.90 5.58 -7.97
C THR A 20 -5.56 5.30 -7.30
N LEU A 21 -5.58 4.44 -6.28
CA LEU A 21 -4.42 3.99 -5.54
C LEU A 21 -4.31 2.46 -5.58
N PHE A 22 -3.09 1.97 -5.44
CA PHE A 22 -2.78 0.55 -5.42
C PHE A 22 -2.17 0.15 -4.09
N ARG A 23 -2.69 -0.92 -3.51
CA ARG A 23 -2.21 -1.47 -2.24
C ARG A 23 -1.78 -2.90 -2.45
N LYS A 24 -0.48 -3.16 -2.32
CA LYS A 24 0.03 -4.53 -2.22
C LYS A 24 -0.04 -5.06 -0.79
N PHE A 25 -0.56 -6.27 -0.66
CA PHE A 25 -0.72 -6.94 0.64
C PHE A 25 -0.65 -8.45 0.48
N GLY A 26 -0.81 -9.16 1.59
CA GLY A 26 -0.85 -10.61 1.62
C GLY A 26 0.13 -11.19 2.62
N GLY A 27 -0.21 -12.37 3.13
CA GLY A 27 0.62 -13.11 4.06
C GLY A 27 -0.15 -13.72 5.22
N VAL A 28 0.57 -14.40 6.10
CA VAL A 28 -0.01 -15.06 7.30
C VAL A 28 0.08 -14.17 8.52
N ASN A 29 -0.64 -14.51 9.60
CA ASN A 29 -0.56 -13.81 10.91
C ASN A 29 -0.67 -12.28 10.75
N ASP A 30 0.26 -11.54 11.35
CA ASP A 30 0.25 -10.08 11.44
C ASP A 30 0.78 -9.37 10.18
N GLN A 31 1.04 -10.10 9.10
CA GLN A 31 1.47 -9.51 7.83
C GLN A 31 0.37 -8.64 7.22
N ALA A 32 0.75 -7.70 6.36
CA ALA A 32 -0.16 -6.72 5.77
C ALA A 32 -1.43 -7.37 5.17
N LYS A 33 -2.59 -6.87 5.59
CA LYS A 33 -3.92 -7.28 5.14
C LYS A 33 -4.57 -6.18 4.31
N LEU A 34 -5.73 -6.45 3.73
CA LEU A 34 -6.44 -5.51 2.87
C LEU A 34 -6.63 -4.17 3.59
N ASP A 35 -7.07 -4.19 4.85
CA ASP A 35 -7.40 -2.99 5.65
C ASP A 35 -6.23 -2.13 6.15
N GLY A 36 -4.98 -2.44 5.78
CA GLY A 36 -3.85 -1.64 6.22
C GLY A 36 -3.73 -0.29 5.50
N GLY A 37 -3.03 0.66 6.12
CA GLY A 37 -3.03 2.06 5.68
C GLY A 37 -2.08 2.45 4.55
N TYR A 38 -1.24 1.57 4.00
CA TYR A 38 -0.23 1.95 3.00
C TYR A 38 -0.65 1.65 1.55
N ALA A 39 -0.54 2.63 0.65
CA ALA A 39 -0.78 2.51 -0.78
C ALA A 39 0.23 3.34 -1.60
N THR A 40 0.19 3.22 -2.93
CA THR A 40 1.00 3.94 -3.92
C THR A 40 0.12 4.29 -5.12
N THR A 41 0.47 5.31 -5.91
CA THR A 41 -0.18 5.58 -7.21
C THR A 41 0.30 4.63 -8.32
N THR A 42 1.33 3.84 -8.07
CA THR A 42 1.93 2.95 -9.07
C THR A 42 1.32 1.56 -9.03
N GLN A 43 0.63 1.18 -10.10
CA GLN A 43 0.13 -0.18 -10.27
C GLN A 43 1.28 -1.18 -10.37
N ASN A 44 1.13 -2.34 -9.73
CA ASN A 44 2.12 -3.40 -9.71
C ASN A 44 3.51 -2.98 -9.22
N ALA A 45 3.62 -1.95 -8.37
CA ALA A 45 4.89 -1.45 -7.86
C ALA A 45 5.76 -2.58 -7.27
N GLY A 46 7.03 -2.62 -7.66
CA GLY A 46 7.99 -3.61 -7.24
C GLY A 46 8.32 -3.50 -5.76
N ARG A 47 8.82 -4.60 -5.18
CA ARG A 47 9.27 -4.62 -3.79
C ARG A 47 10.45 -3.67 -3.54
N ASN A 48 11.30 -3.47 -4.54
CA ASN A 48 12.44 -2.56 -4.45
C ASN A 48 12.01 -1.08 -4.38
N GLU A 49 10.90 -0.75 -5.02
CA GLU A 49 10.37 0.61 -5.13
C GLU A 49 9.52 0.97 -3.90
N THR A 50 8.74 0.00 -3.41
CA THR A 50 7.88 0.14 -2.22
C THR A 50 8.61 -0.15 -0.90
N ALA A 51 9.84 -0.67 -0.98
CA ALA A 51 10.69 -1.03 0.15
C ALA A 51 10.01 -1.93 1.22
N VAL A 52 9.10 -2.81 0.80
CA VAL A 52 8.36 -3.71 1.70
C VAL A 52 9.15 -4.98 1.98
N TYR A 53 9.49 -5.23 3.25
CA TYR A 53 10.16 -6.48 3.64
C TYR A 53 9.24 -7.72 3.49
N LYS A 54 9.83 -8.88 3.14
CA LYS A 54 9.09 -10.15 2.97
C LYS A 54 8.36 -10.60 4.24
N ASN A 55 8.96 -10.34 5.39
CA ASN A 55 8.38 -10.58 6.71
C ASN A 55 7.19 -9.66 7.02
N TRP A 56 7.03 -8.53 6.34
CA TRP A 56 5.87 -7.64 6.51
C TRP A 56 4.73 -7.97 5.55
N SER A 57 5.04 -8.42 4.34
CA SER A 57 4.04 -8.88 3.38
C SER A 57 4.65 -9.77 2.30
N THR A 58 3.89 -10.77 1.88
CA THR A 58 4.18 -11.56 0.68
C THR A 58 3.91 -10.80 -0.61
N THR A 59 3.20 -9.66 -0.54
CA THR A 59 2.79 -8.83 -1.68
C THR A 59 2.10 -9.63 -2.79
N ARG A 60 1.35 -10.68 -2.41
CA ARG A 60 0.65 -11.56 -3.34
C ARG A 60 -0.53 -10.84 -3.98
N PHE A 61 -1.27 -10.08 -3.20
CA PHE A 61 -2.49 -9.43 -3.65
C PHE A 61 -2.23 -7.95 -3.88
N GLU A 62 -2.95 -7.39 -4.84
CA GLU A 62 -2.98 -5.95 -5.09
C GLU A 62 -4.43 -5.48 -5.17
N ALA A 63 -4.81 -4.54 -4.30
CA ALA A 63 -6.10 -3.90 -4.35
C ALA A 63 -5.99 -2.59 -5.15
N GLU A 64 -6.94 -2.38 -6.05
CA GLU A 64 -7.23 -1.08 -6.66
C GLU A 64 -8.27 -0.37 -5.79
N ILE A 65 -7.93 0.84 -5.34
CA ILE A 65 -8.69 1.63 -4.38
C ILE A 65 -9.05 2.96 -5.03
N GLU A 66 -10.34 3.24 -5.17
CA GLU A 66 -10.84 4.54 -5.64
C GLU A 66 -11.14 5.43 -4.44
N VAL A 67 -10.23 6.35 -4.15
CA VAL A 67 -10.41 7.33 -3.08
C VAL A 67 -11.27 8.48 -3.62
N PRO A 68 -12.40 8.83 -2.98
CA PRO A 68 -13.26 9.91 -3.46
C PRO A 68 -12.59 11.27 -3.31
N LYS A 69 -13.12 12.26 -4.05
CA LYS A 69 -12.74 13.68 -3.85
C LYS A 69 -13.00 14.12 -2.41
N ASN A 70 -12.36 15.20 -1.99
CA ASN A 70 -12.45 15.78 -0.65
C ASN A 70 -11.96 14.82 0.45
N THR A 71 -11.07 13.89 0.13
CA THR A 71 -10.46 12.97 1.10
C THR A 71 -9.09 13.49 1.53
N LYS A 72 -8.86 13.48 2.84
CA LYS A 72 -7.56 13.82 3.42
C LYS A 72 -6.62 12.63 3.30
N LEU A 73 -5.50 12.81 2.60
CA LEU A 73 -4.43 11.82 2.45
C LEU A 73 -3.12 12.38 2.97
N ASN A 74 -2.23 11.50 3.42
CA ASN A 74 -0.85 11.88 3.74
C ASN A 74 0.08 11.24 2.72
N ILE A 75 0.78 12.05 1.94
CA ILE A 75 1.67 11.61 0.86
C ILE A 75 3.11 11.86 1.26
N GLY A 76 3.93 10.83 1.21
CA GLY A 76 5.38 10.92 1.34
C GLY A 76 6.07 10.21 0.18
N SER A 77 7.40 10.20 0.19
CA SER A 77 8.20 9.37 -0.71
C SER A 77 8.82 8.21 0.07
N VAL A 78 8.77 7.00 -0.48
CA VAL A 78 9.43 5.83 0.11
C VAL A 78 10.93 6.06 0.10
N GLY A 79 11.52 6.19 1.30
CA GLY A 79 12.97 6.27 1.48
C GLY A 79 13.67 4.92 1.31
N GLU A 80 15.00 4.96 1.21
CA GLU A 80 15.84 3.77 1.19
C GLU A 80 15.66 2.92 2.46
N GLN A 81 15.77 1.60 2.34
CA GLN A 81 15.68 0.67 3.47
C GLN A 81 16.93 -0.24 3.56
N PRO A 82 17.64 -0.29 4.71
CA PRO A 82 17.44 0.54 5.88
C PRO A 82 17.83 2.02 5.61
N PRO A 83 17.24 2.99 6.32
CA PRO A 83 17.54 4.41 6.14
C PRO A 83 19.03 4.71 6.37
N LEU A 84 19.60 5.64 5.59
CA LEU A 84 20.99 6.12 5.72
C LEU A 84 22.08 5.06 5.46
N SER A 85 21.75 3.96 4.78
CA SER A 85 22.73 2.94 4.41
C SER A 85 23.47 3.32 3.13
N ASN A 86 24.80 3.17 3.12
CA ASN A 86 25.60 3.29 1.90
C ASN A 86 25.35 2.13 0.91
N ASN A 87 24.61 1.09 1.31
CA ASN A 87 24.23 -0.04 0.47
C ASN A 87 22.83 -0.54 0.85
N PRO A 88 21.77 0.22 0.50
CA PRO A 88 20.43 -0.09 0.93
C PRO A 88 19.91 -1.37 0.27
N LYS A 89 19.17 -2.17 1.04
CA LYS A 89 18.52 -3.38 0.53
C LYS A 89 17.42 -3.05 -0.49
N TYR A 90 16.78 -1.89 -0.33
CA TYR A 90 15.79 -1.35 -1.26
C TYR A 90 16.04 0.14 -1.46
N MET A 91 16.12 0.58 -2.72
CA MET A 91 16.41 1.96 -3.10
C MET A 91 15.26 2.92 -2.77
N GLY A 92 14.03 2.40 -2.64
CA GLY A 92 12.83 3.23 -2.53
C GLY A 92 12.54 4.01 -3.81
N GLY A 93 11.77 5.09 -3.71
CA GLY A 93 11.48 6.00 -4.82
C GLY A 93 10.04 6.02 -5.31
N ALA A 94 9.20 5.04 -4.92
CA ALA A 94 7.76 5.15 -5.10
C ALA A 94 7.16 6.19 -4.13
N ASP A 95 5.98 6.70 -4.46
CA ASP A 95 5.16 7.43 -3.51
C ASP A 95 4.62 6.50 -2.42
N GLN A 96 4.54 7.01 -1.20
CA GLN A 96 3.92 6.33 -0.07
C GLN A 96 2.72 7.14 0.38
N ILE A 97 1.53 6.58 0.20
CA ILE A 97 0.28 7.22 0.58
C ILE A 97 -0.27 6.50 1.80
N LEU A 98 -0.50 7.26 2.88
CA LEU A 98 -1.25 6.78 4.03
C LEU A 98 -2.74 7.03 3.80
N LEU A 99 -3.47 5.94 3.68
CA LEU A 99 -4.92 5.90 3.71
C LEU A 99 -5.43 6.26 5.11
N PRO A 100 -6.64 6.80 5.22
CA PRO A 100 -7.32 6.98 6.49
C PRO A 100 -7.39 5.66 7.27
N ARG A 101 -7.29 5.74 8.60
CA ARG A 101 -7.50 4.56 9.45
C ARG A 101 -8.91 4.02 9.20
N ASN A 102 -9.02 2.72 8.98
CA ASN A 102 -10.29 2.04 8.68
C ASN A 102 -10.99 2.65 7.45
N TYR A 103 -10.24 2.92 6.38
CA TYR A 103 -10.83 3.44 5.16
C TYR A 103 -11.96 2.50 4.66
N PRO A 104 -13.02 3.06 4.05
CA PRO A 104 -14.18 2.28 3.61
C PRO A 104 -13.82 1.17 2.60
N MET A 105 -14.35 -0.04 2.80
CA MET A 105 -14.11 -1.18 1.91
C MET A 105 -14.86 -1.06 0.57
N ASP A 106 -15.86 -0.19 0.47
CA ASP A 106 -16.52 0.16 -0.78
C ASP A 106 -15.61 0.94 -1.75
N TRP A 107 -14.49 1.49 -1.26
CA TRP A 107 -13.44 2.07 -2.11
C TRP A 107 -12.67 1.01 -2.90
N ILE A 108 -12.74 -0.27 -2.50
CA ILE A 108 -12.08 -1.36 -3.20
C ILE A 108 -12.81 -1.65 -4.51
N LYS A 109 -12.18 -1.32 -5.64
CA LYS A 109 -12.72 -1.59 -6.98
C LYS A 109 -12.46 -3.01 -7.41
N SER A 110 -11.25 -3.49 -7.18
CA SER A 110 -10.85 -4.85 -7.52
C SER A 110 -9.66 -5.30 -6.68
N ILE A 111 -9.48 -6.62 -6.59
CA ILE A 111 -8.32 -7.24 -5.96
C ILE A 111 -7.75 -8.27 -6.91
N ARG A 112 -6.50 -8.08 -7.33
CA ARG A 112 -5.78 -9.01 -8.19
C ARG A 112 -4.94 -9.97 -7.37
N ASP A 113 -5.02 -11.26 -7.65
CA ASP A 113 -4.10 -12.28 -7.14
C ASP A 113 -2.89 -12.39 -8.08
N GLY A 114 -1.75 -11.84 -7.65
CA GLY A 114 -0.50 -11.90 -8.40
C GLY A 114 0.05 -13.32 -8.61
N LYS A 115 -0.46 -14.33 -7.91
CA LYS A 115 -0.08 -15.74 -8.12
C LYS A 115 -0.85 -16.39 -9.27
N THR A 116 -2.15 -16.12 -9.39
CA THR A 116 -3.05 -16.80 -10.33
C THR A 116 -3.45 -15.93 -11.52
N GLY A 117 -3.33 -14.60 -11.38
CA GLY A 117 -3.83 -13.62 -12.34
C GLY A 117 -5.31 -13.30 -12.17
N ASN A 118 -6.04 -14.01 -11.31
CA ASN A 118 -7.46 -13.78 -11.06
C ASN A 118 -7.72 -12.39 -10.46
N VAL A 119 -8.87 -11.81 -10.81
CA VAL A 119 -9.35 -10.55 -10.28
C VAL A 119 -10.68 -10.80 -9.57
N TYR A 120 -10.79 -10.28 -8.36
CA TYR A 120 -11.93 -10.47 -7.47
C TYR A 120 -12.59 -9.13 -7.16
N THR A 121 -13.91 -9.12 -7.02
CA THR A 121 -14.60 -8.08 -6.26
C THR A 121 -14.27 -8.21 -4.76
N TYR A 122 -14.58 -7.17 -3.97
CA TYR A 122 -14.40 -7.24 -2.52
C TYR A 122 -15.14 -8.43 -1.88
N GLU A 123 -16.41 -8.65 -2.27
CA GLU A 123 -17.24 -9.72 -1.68
C GLU A 123 -16.73 -11.12 -2.04
N GLU A 124 -16.31 -11.33 -3.29
CA GLU A 124 -15.69 -12.59 -3.71
C GLU A 124 -14.39 -12.82 -2.96
N PHE A 125 -13.52 -11.80 -2.89
CA PHE A 125 -12.25 -11.89 -2.20
C PHE A 125 -12.42 -12.20 -0.71
N LYS A 126 -13.36 -11.54 -0.04
CA LYS A 126 -13.70 -11.77 1.36
C LYS A 126 -14.18 -13.19 1.61
N LYS A 127 -14.98 -13.75 0.70
CA LYS A 127 -15.44 -15.14 0.78
C LYS A 127 -14.31 -16.14 0.57
N THR A 128 -13.42 -15.89 -0.39
CA THR A 128 -12.34 -16.82 -0.75
C THR A 128 -11.12 -16.72 0.18
N PHE A 129 -10.81 -15.52 0.66
CA PHE A 129 -9.63 -15.21 1.46
C PHE A 129 -9.97 -14.38 2.71
N PRO A 130 -10.84 -14.86 3.61
CA PRO A 130 -11.30 -14.09 4.77
C PRO A 130 -10.15 -13.66 5.68
N ASP A 131 -9.11 -14.47 5.82
CA ASP A 131 -7.92 -14.14 6.62
C ASP A 131 -7.02 -13.07 5.99
N GLN A 132 -7.31 -12.62 4.76
CA GLN A 132 -6.55 -11.56 4.10
C GLN A 132 -7.19 -10.17 4.26
N ILE A 133 -8.36 -10.08 4.91
CA ILE A 133 -9.11 -8.82 5.07
C ILE A 133 -8.55 -7.95 6.18
N THR A 134 -8.49 -8.51 7.39
CA THR A 134 -8.11 -7.77 8.61
C THR A 134 -7.04 -8.50 9.38
N ASN A 135 -6.09 -7.72 9.92
CA ASN A 135 -5.10 -8.25 10.84
C ASN A 135 -5.75 -8.50 12.21
N LYS A 136 -5.84 -9.77 12.62
CA LYS A 136 -6.44 -10.21 13.90
C LYS A 136 -5.55 -9.91 15.12
N GLY A 137 -4.32 -9.45 14.93
CA GLY A 137 -3.34 -9.16 15.99
C GLY A 137 -3.27 -7.70 16.45
N LYS A 138 -4.32 -6.90 16.22
CA LYS A 138 -4.44 -5.51 16.71
C LYS A 138 -5.73 -5.28 17.47
#